data_AF-A0A0C5VPB3-F1
#
_entry.id   AF-A0A0C5VPB3-F1
#
_cell.length_a   1.000
_cell.length_b   1.000
_cell.length_c   1.000
_cell.angle_alpha   90.00
_cell.angle_beta   90.00
_cell.angle_gamma   90.00
#
_symmetry.space_group_name_H-M   'P 1'
#
loop_
_entity.id
_entity.type
_entity.pdbx_description
1 polymer ?
#
loop_
_entity_poly.entity_id
_entity_poly.type
_entity_poly.pdbx_seq_one_letter_code
_entity_poly.pdbx_strand_id
1 'polypeptide(L)'
;MKVNADQLVRAIYIISAIIGLSVGWKLSFFQSFQPFKLVNLIGLIYDIVAVILLSYVVLVRDNIQHHIAHKLSMLVIIFSVVFPASLVGGSMLASFFGAEFQEGIRFAIYIFVAVSIIPVTWLFRSSAFEPVGNVSFTPEKRVKILGAMLLIMGFIFQLVAAFIDLISDA
;
A
#
# COMPACT_ATOMS: atom_id res chain seq x y z
N MET A 1 26.12 -13.23 -4.89
CA MET A 1 25.82 -12.04 -5.74
C MET A 1 25.31 -10.92 -4.85
N LYS A 2 25.99 -9.77 -4.78
CA LYS A 2 25.46 -8.59 -4.09
C LYS A 2 24.33 -8.02 -4.96
N VAL A 3 23.07 -8.25 -4.58
CA VAL A 3 21.94 -7.56 -5.21
C VAL A 3 22.13 -6.07 -4.95
N ASN A 4 22.32 -5.29 -6.02
CA ASN A 4 22.49 -3.84 -5.90
C ASN A 4 21.18 -3.26 -5.35
N ALA A 5 21.24 -2.38 -4.35
CA ALA A 5 20.04 -1.81 -3.72
C ALA A 5 19.09 -1.18 -4.76
N ASP A 6 19.66 -0.55 -5.79
CA ASP A 6 18.92 0.03 -6.92
C ASP A 6 18.18 -1.01 -7.76
N GLN A 7 18.76 -2.21 -7.95
CA GLN A 7 18.12 -3.29 -8.68
C GLN A 7 16.91 -3.83 -7.91
N LEU A 8 17.03 -3.93 -6.57
CA LEU A 8 15.94 -4.36 -5.71
C LEU A 8 14.78 -3.35 -5.73
N VAL A 9 15.09 -2.06 -5.60
CA VAL A 9 14.08 -1.00 -5.65
C VAL A 9 13.38 -1.00 -7.02
N ARG A 10 14.12 -1.06 -8.13
CA ARG A 10 13.54 -1.16 -9.48
C ARG A 10 12.65 -2.39 -9.64
N ALA A 11 13.07 -3.55 -9.12
CA ALA A 11 12.25 -4.75 -9.15
C ALA A 11 10.93 -4.55 -8.38
N ILE A 12 10.95 -3.92 -7.21
CA ILE A 12 9.74 -3.62 -6.43
C ILE A 12 8.81 -2.67 -7.20
N TYR A 13 9.35 -1.65 -7.86
CA TYR A 13 8.58 -0.75 -8.74
C TYR A 13 7.89 -1.53 -9.86
N ILE A 14 8.66 -2.35 -10.59
CA ILE A 14 8.14 -3.12 -11.73
C ILE A 14 7.08 -4.12 -11.26
N ILE A 15 7.33 -4.85 -10.17
CA ILE A 15 6.38 -5.83 -9.63
C ILE A 15 5.09 -5.14 -9.19
N SER A 16 5.18 -4.03 -8.44
CA SER A 16 4.00 -3.27 -7.99
C SER A 16 3.20 -2.71 -9.17
N ALA A 17 3.90 -2.24 -10.21
CA ALA A 17 3.27 -1.77 -11.44
C ALA A 17 2.55 -2.89 -12.17
N ILE A 18 3.19 -4.05 -12.36
CA ILE A 18 2.60 -5.22 -13.02
C ILE A 18 1.37 -5.73 -12.24
N ILE A 19 1.47 -5.81 -10.91
CA ILE A 19 0.34 -6.24 -10.07
C ILE A 19 -0.83 -5.28 -10.23
N GLY A 20 -0.63 -3.97 -10.07
CA GLY A 20 -1.74 -3.01 -10.21
C GLY A 20 -2.32 -2.97 -11.62
N LEU A 21 -1.48 -2.99 -12.68
CA LEU A 21 -1.94 -3.11 -14.08
C LEU A 21 -2.82 -4.35 -14.28
N SER A 22 -2.36 -5.51 -13.80
CA SER A 22 -3.08 -6.77 -13.96
C SER A 22 -4.41 -6.78 -13.20
N VAL A 23 -4.41 -6.25 -11.98
CA VAL A 23 -5.62 -6.14 -11.14
C VAL A 23 -6.62 -5.18 -11.77
N GLY A 24 -6.19 -3.96 -12.15
CA GLY A 24 -7.06 -2.97 -12.80
C GLY A 24 -7.64 -3.48 -14.11
N TRP A 25 -6.84 -4.16 -14.93
CA TRP A 25 -7.33 -4.82 -16.13
C TRP A 25 -8.42 -5.84 -15.80
N LYS A 26 -8.15 -6.81 -14.92
CA LYS A 26 -9.11 -7.87 -14.59
C LYS A 26 -10.40 -7.35 -13.97
N LEU A 27 -10.30 -6.37 -13.08
CA LEU A 27 -11.48 -5.79 -12.42
C LEU A 27 -12.41 -5.07 -13.41
N SER A 28 -11.86 -4.53 -14.51
CA SER A 28 -12.65 -3.83 -15.51
C SER A 28 -13.60 -4.75 -16.28
N PHE A 29 -13.31 -6.05 -16.36
CA PHE A 29 -14.17 -7.05 -16.99
C PHE A 29 -15.19 -7.68 -16.03
N PHE A 30 -15.15 -7.33 -14.74
CA PHE A 30 -16.09 -7.86 -13.74
C PHE A 30 -17.35 -6.99 -13.67
N GLN A 31 -18.45 -7.42 -14.30
CA GLN A 31 -19.71 -6.66 -14.35
C GLN A 31 -20.36 -6.38 -12.98
N SER A 32 -20.07 -7.18 -11.96
CA SER A 32 -20.61 -7.07 -10.60
C SER A 32 -19.58 -6.58 -9.58
N PHE A 33 -18.59 -5.79 -10.02
CA PHE A 33 -17.56 -5.30 -9.13
C PHE A 33 -18.12 -4.33 -8.08
N GLN A 34 -17.87 -4.66 -6.82
CA GLN A 34 -18.25 -3.84 -5.68
C GLN A 34 -17.00 -3.13 -5.13
N PRO A 35 -16.91 -1.79 -5.23
CA PRO A 35 -15.70 -1.05 -4.93
C PRO A 35 -15.28 -1.15 -3.46
N PHE A 36 -16.24 -1.23 -2.53
CA PHE A 36 -15.96 -1.40 -1.11
C PHE A 36 -15.18 -2.70 -0.81
N LYS A 37 -15.37 -3.79 -1.59
CA LYS A 37 -14.61 -5.03 -1.40
C LYS A 37 -13.13 -4.85 -1.69
N LEU A 38 -12.79 -4.06 -2.71
CA LEU A 38 -11.40 -3.74 -3.04
C LEU A 38 -10.76 -2.89 -1.94
N VAL A 39 -11.47 -1.84 -1.50
CA VAL A 39 -11.02 -0.96 -0.41
C VAL A 39 -10.80 -1.78 0.87
N ASN A 40 -11.72 -2.69 1.20
CA ASN A 40 -11.61 -3.59 2.36
C ASN A 40 -10.42 -4.54 2.25
N LEU A 41 -10.23 -5.18 1.08
CA LEU A 41 -9.12 -6.10 0.84
C LEU A 41 -7.77 -5.40 1.00
N ILE A 42 -7.65 -4.17 0.50
CA ILE A 42 -6.46 -3.34 0.68
C ILE A 42 -6.21 -3.08 2.16
N GLY A 43 -7.24 -2.71 2.91
CA GLY A 43 -7.13 -2.50 4.34
C GLY A 43 -6.62 -3.75 5.08
N LEU A 44 -7.20 -4.91 4.75
CA LEU A 44 -6.78 -6.20 5.30
C LEU A 44 -5.31 -6.54 4.99
N ILE A 45 -4.83 -6.25 3.78
CA ILE A 45 -3.42 -6.46 3.41
C ILE A 45 -2.50 -5.62 4.31
N TYR A 46 -2.84 -4.35 4.55
CA TYR A 46 -2.06 -3.50 5.45
C TYR A 46 -2.06 -4.04 6.88
N ASP A 47 -3.20 -4.50 7.39
CA ASP A 47 -3.29 -5.09 8.73
C ASP A 47 -2.44 -6.36 8.86
N ILE A 48 -2.49 -7.26 7.87
CA ILE A 48 -1.67 -8.48 7.87
C ILE A 48 -0.18 -8.13 7.90
N VAL A 49 0.27 -7.22 7.05
CA VAL A 49 1.67 -6.79 7.02
C VAL A 49 2.07 -6.15 8.34
N ALA A 50 1.17 -5.35 8.93
CA ALA A 50 1.41 -4.69 10.20
C ALA A 50 1.52 -5.67 11.37
N VAL A 51 0.62 -6.66 11.44
CA VAL A 51 0.66 -7.73 12.44
C VAL A 51 1.97 -8.51 12.30
N ILE A 52 2.34 -8.92 11.09
CA ILE A 52 3.61 -9.61 10.85
C ILE A 52 4.78 -8.76 11.35
N LEU A 53 4.80 -7.47 11.03
CA LEU A 53 5.86 -6.56 11.48
C LEU A 53 5.93 -6.47 13.01
N LEU A 54 4.81 -6.19 13.66
CA LEU A 54 4.76 -5.98 15.10
C LEU A 54 5.05 -7.27 15.87
N SER A 55 4.60 -8.43 15.37
CA SER A 55 4.93 -9.74 15.93
C SER A 55 6.41 -10.10 15.74
N TYR A 56 7.00 -9.78 14.59
CA TYR A 56 8.39 -10.14 14.27
C TYR A 56 9.42 -9.25 15.00
N VAL A 57 9.10 -7.98 15.25
CA VAL A 57 9.97 -7.05 16.02
C VAL A 57 10.25 -7.55 17.43
N VAL A 58 9.29 -8.24 18.06
CA VAL A 58 9.47 -8.80 19.41
C VAL A 58 10.52 -9.92 19.42
N LEU A 59 10.79 -10.55 18.28
CA LEU A 59 11.48 -11.86 18.23
C LEU A 59 12.89 -11.81 17.64
N VAL A 60 13.36 -10.69 17.09
CA VAL A 60 14.54 -10.69 16.19
C VAL A 60 15.62 -9.67 16.54
N ARG A 61 16.89 -10.01 16.27
CA ARG A 61 18.10 -9.18 16.48
C ARG A 61 18.10 -7.86 15.68
N ASP A 62 18.68 -6.81 16.26
CA ASP A 62 18.70 -5.43 15.76
C ASP A 62 19.14 -5.24 14.29
N ASN A 63 20.13 -6.01 13.81
CA ASN A 63 20.63 -5.88 12.42
C ASN A 63 19.59 -6.28 11.37
N ILE A 64 18.75 -7.27 11.68
CA ILE A 64 17.68 -7.73 10.79
C ILE A 64 16.52 -6.72 10.86
N GLN A 65 16.22 -6.20 12.05
CA GLN A 65 15.22 -5.15 12.23
C GLN A 65 15.55 -3.90 11.40
N HIS A 66 16.83 -3.49 11.33
CA HIS A 66 17.22 -2.32 10.55
C HIS A 66 17.00 -2.51 9.03
N HIS A 67 17.32 -3.69 8.51
CA HIS A 67 17.11 -4.01 7.10
C HIS A 67 15.62 -4.11 6.76
N ILE A 68 14.83 -4.71 7.63
CA ILE A 68 13.38 -4.83 7.46
C ILE A 68 12.72 -3.46 7.54
N ALA A 69 13.02 -2.65 8.57
CA ALA A 69 12.46 -1.32 8.75
C ALA A 69 12.64 -0.45 7.50
N HIS A 70 13.85 -0.45 6.93
CA HIS A 70 14.17 0.39 5.79
C HIS A 70 13.63 -0.16 4.46
N LYS A 71 13.78 -1.47 4.20
CA LYS A 71 13.31 -2.05 2.94
C LYS A 71 11.80 -2.15 2.85
N LEU A 72 11.14 -2.51 3.96
CA LEU A 72 9.70 -2.68 3.96
C LEU A 72 8.96 -1.34 3.96
N SER A 73 9.48 -0.32 4.62
CA SER A 73 8.92 1.03 4.49
C SER A 73 9.05 1.56 3.06
N MET A 74 10.21 1.39 2.42
CA MET A 74 10.33 1.69 0.99
C MET A 74 9.33 0.91 0.15
N LEU A 75 9.12 -0.38 0.44
CA LEU A 75 8.12 -1.17 -0.27
C LEU A 75 6.71 -0.62 -0.06
N VAL A 76 6.31 -0.30 1.17
CA VAL A 76 5.00 0.28 1.50
C VAL A 76 4.81 1.61 0.77
N ILE A 77 5.83 2.48 0.78
CA ILE A 77 5.79 3.79 0.10
C ILE A 77 5.64 3.59 -1.41
N ILE A 78 6.50 2.76 -2.02
CA ILE A 78 6.46 2.48 -3.46
C ILE A 78 5.11 1.87 -3.83
N PHE A 79 4.63 0.89 -3.06
CA PHE A 79 3.34 0.26 -3.30
C PHE A 79 2.20 1.28 -3.19
N SER A 80 2.19 2.13 -2.15
CA SER A 80 1.15 3.15 -1.92
C SER A 80 1.05 4.20 -3.05
N VAL A 81 2.12 4.40 -3.81
CA VAL A 81 2.15 5.36 -4.93
C VAL A 81 1.97 4.67 -6.28
N VAL A 82 2.69 3.57 -6.49
CA VAL A 82 2.74 2.88 -7.79
C VAL A 82 1.50 2.04 -8.02
N PHE A 83 1.00 1.33 -7.01
CA PHE A 83 -0.14 0.44 -7.16
C PHE A 83 -1.42 1.17 -7.62
N PRO A 84 -1.82 2.32 -7.06
CA PRO A 84 -3.00 3.05 -7.52
C PRO A 84 -2.84 3.56 -8.95
N ALA A 85 -1.67 4.12 -9.26
CA ALA A 85 -1.37 4.65 -10.59
C ALA A 85 -1.39 3.54 -11.66
N SER A 86 -0.82 2.38 -11.34
CA SER A 86 -0.81 1.23 -12.25
C SER A 86 -2.17 0.56 -12.36
N LEU A 87 -2.99 0.57 -11.30
CA LEU A 87 -4.38 0.10 -11.32
C LEU A 87 -5.25 0.96 -12.24
N VAL A 88 -5.12 2.30 -12.19
CA VAL A 88 -5.75 3.21 -13.17
C VAL A 88 -5.30 2.83 -14.59
N GLY A 89 -3.98 2.69 -14.80
CA GLY A 89 -3.42 2.32 -16.09
C GLY A 89 -3.98 1.01 -16.62
N GLY A 90 -4.17 0.01 -15.75
CA GLY A 90 -4.72 -1.30 -16.12
C GLY A 90 -6.17 -1.21 -16.56
N SER A 91 -6.97 -0.42 -15.85
CA SER A 91 -8.37 -0.18 -16.19
C SER A 91 -8.53 0.68 -17.45
N MET A 92 -7.65 1.68 -17.64
CA MET A 92 -7.61 2.43 -18.90
C MET A 92 -7.23 1.54 -20.08
N LEU A 93 -6.25 0.64 -19.90
CA LEU A 93 -5.88 -0.33 -20.94
C LEU A 93 -7.05 -1.23 -21.30
N ALA A 94 -7.80 -1.75 -20.32
CA ALA A 94 -8.97 -2.58 -20.57
C ALA A 94 -10.07 -1.86 -21.36
N SER A 95 -10.20 -0.53 -21.20
CA SER A 95 -11.20 0.26 -21.95
C SER A 95 -10.96 0.26 -23.47
N PHE A 96 -9.70 0.14 -23.92
CA PHE A 96 -9.39 -0.03 -25.36
C PHE A 96 -9.86 -1.38 -25.92
N PHE A 97 -10.20 -2.34 -25.05
CA PHE A 97 -10.66 -3.68 -25.41
C PHE A 97 -12.16 -3.88 -25.11
N GLY A 98 -12.92 -2.79 -24.98
CA GLY A 98 -14.37 -2.82 -24.84
C GLY A 98 -14.88 -3.01 -23.42
N ALA A 99 -14.01 -2.93 -22.40
CA ALA A 99 -14.47 -2.86 -21.01
C ALA A 99 -15.01 -1.46 -20.69
N GLU A 100 -16.17 -1.37 -20.04
CA GLU A 100 -16.63 -0.11 -19.49
C GLU A 100 -15.77 0.28 -18.28
N PHE A 101 -15.29 1.51 -18.28
CA PHE A 101 -14.50 2.02 -17.17
C PHE A 101 -15.42 2.31 -15.99
N GLN A 102 -15.37 1.43 -14.99
CA GLN A 102 -16.30 1.48 -13.88
C GLN A 102 -15.97 2.65 -12.93
N GLU A 103 -16.95 3.51 -12.68
CA GLU A 103 -16.83 4.62 -11.72
C GLU A 103 -16.43 4.14 -10.31
N GLY A 104 -16.85 2.93 -9.92
CA GLY A 104 -16.43 2.31 -8.66
C GLY A 104 -14.92 2.12 -8.55
N ILE A 105 -14.23 1.80 -9.65
CA ILE A 105 -12.78 1.66 -9.69
C ILE A 105 -12.11 3.03 -9.47
N ARG A 106 -12.60 4.10 -10.11
CA ARG A 106 -12.11 5.47 -9.87
C ARG A 106 -12.27 5.86 -8.40
N PHE A 107 -13.44 5.60 -7.85
CA PHE A 107 -13.76 5.97 -6.47
C PHE A 107 -12.87 5.25 -5.46
N ALA A 108 -12.66 3.93 -5.63
CA ALA A 108 -11.74 3.16 -4.81
C ALA A 108 -10.30 3.69 -4.88
N ILE A 109 -9.85 4.15 -6.06
CA ILE A 109 -8.53 4.76 -6.24
C ILE A 109 -8.43 6.10 -5.53
N TYR A 110 -9.44 6.96 -5.62
CA TYR A 110 -9.44 8.24 -4.90
C TYR A 110 -9.36 8.05 -3.39
N ILE A 111 -10.12 7.10 -2.84
CA ILE A 111 -10.02 6.71 -1.43
C ILE A 111 -8.62 6.23 -1.11
N PHE A 112 -8.06 5.36 -1.94
CA PHE A 112 -6.72 4.85 -1.74
C PHE A 112 -5.68 5.95 -1.66
N VAL A 113 -5.70 6.87 -2.62
CA VAL A 113 -4.78 8.01 -2.62
C VAL A 113 -5.01 8.90 -1.40
N ALA A 114 -6.26 9.24 -1.08
CA ALA A 114 -6.59 10.10 0.06
C ALA A 114 -6.14 9.51 1.41
N VAL A 115 -6.36 8.21 1.63
CA VAL A 115 -5.96 7.51 2.87
C VAL A 115 -4.45 7.30 2.92
N SER A 116 -3.79 7.08 1.77
CA SER A 116 -2.36 6.77 1.72
C SER A 116 -1.45 8.01 1.65
N ILE A 117 -1.92 9.16 1.16
CA ILE A 117 -1.07 10.34 0.94
C ILE A 117 -0.54 10.95 2.24
N ILE A 118 -1.34 10.98 3.30
CA ILE A 118 -0.94 11.52 4.61
C ILE A 118 0.16 10.64 5.22
N PRO A 119 -0.01 9.31 5.35
CA PRO A 119 1.06 8.40 5.76
C PRO A 119 2.31 8.54 4.89
N VAL A 120 2.16 8.51 3.56
CA VAL A 120 3.30 8.57 2.64
C VAL A 120 4.09 9.87 2.80
N THR A 121 3.41 11.02 2.86
CA THR A 121 4.06 12.34 3.04
C THR A 121 4.72 12.48 4.41
N TRP A 122 4.11 11.90 5.46
CA TRP A 122 4.70 11.85 6.78
C TRP A 122 5.93 10.94 6.83
N LEU A 123 5.88 9.77 6.17
CA LEU A 123 7.02 8.85 6.05
C LEU A 123 8.23 9.49 5.38
N PHE A 124 8.02 10.26 4.31
CA PHE A 124 9.09 11.00 3.61
C PHE A 124 9.76 12.10 4.46
N ARG A 125 9.10 12.57 5.52
CA ARG A 125 9.63 13.66 6.38
C ARG A 125 10.00 13.20 7.79
N SER A 126 9.81 11.91 8.08
CA SER A 126 10.01 11.36 9.43
C SER A 126 11.41 10.78 9.58
N SER A 127 12.06 11.12 10.69
CA SER A 127 13.31 10.50 11.17
C SER A 127 13.19 8.98 11.40
N ALA A 128 11.96 8.44 11.30
CA ALA A 128 11.72 7.00 11.27
C ALA A 128 12.10 6.35 9.92
N PHE A 129 12.26 7.09 8.82
CA PHE A 129 12.52 6.50 7.49
C PHE A 129 13.65 7.20 6.73
N GLU A 130 13.68 8.54 6.75
CA GLU A 130 14.82 9.35 6.34
C GLU A 130 15.29 10.19 7.53
N PRO A 131 16.52 10.01 8.05
CA PRO A 131 17.01 10.80 9.17
C PRO A 131 17.20 12.26 8.75
N VAL A 132 16.19 13.09 9.00
CA VAL A 132 16.29 14.54 8.83
C VAL A 132 17.18 15.09 9.95
N GLY A 133 18.33 15.66 9.60
CA GLY A 133 19.23 16.31 10.56
C GLY A 133 20.07 15.36 11.43
N ASN A 134 20.46 14.18 10.93
CA ASN A 134 21.32 13.20 11.63
C ASN A 134 20.73 12.57 12.91
N VAL A 135 19.45 12.78 13.22
CA VAL A 135 18.77 12.07 14.31
C VAL A 135 17.94 10.93 13.72
N SER A 136 18.39 9.68 13.90
CA SER A 136 17.67 8.47 13.48
C SER A 136 17.07 7.78 14.70
N PHE A 137 15.80 7.37 14.63
CA PHE A 137 15.24 6.48 15.64
C PHE A 137 15.94 5.12 15.64
N THR A 138 15.89 4.42 16.79
CA THR A 138 16.36 3.03 16.86
C THR A 138 15.53 2.15 15.91
N PRO A 139 16.14 1.14 15.26
CA PRO A 139 15.45 0.25 14.32
C PRO A 139 14.13 -0.30 14.87
N GLU A 140 14.13 -0.72 16.13
CA GLU A 140 12.94 -1.21 16.84
C GLU A 140 11.79 -0.19 16.84
N LYS A 141 12.08 1.08 17.20
CA LYS A 141 11.07 2.16 17.18
C LYS A 141 10.57 2.42 15.77
N ARG A 142 11.45 2.37 14.76
CA ARG A 142 11.09 2.57 13.35
C ARG A 142 10.09 1.52 12.86
N VAL A 143 10.31 0.24 13.18
CA VAL A 143 9.37 -0.82 12.79
C VAL A 143 8.06 -0.74 13.57
N LYS A 144 8.11 -0.43 14.87
CA LYS A 144 6.88 -0.23 15.68
C LYS A 144 6.01 0.90 15.11
N ILE A 145 6.64 2.01 14.73
CA ILE A 145 5.96 3.13 14.07
C ILE A 145 5.38 2.69 12.72
N LEU A 146 6.17 1.97 11.89
CA LEU A 146 5.69 1.46 10.60
C LEU A 146 4.45 0.58 10.78
N GLY A 147 4.54 -0.41 11.67
CA GLY A 147 3.46 -1.36 11.93
C GLY A 147 2.23 -0.66 12.48
N ALA A 148 2.37 0.22 13.46
CA ALA A 148 1.23 0.98 14.00
C ALA A 148 0.54 1.84 12.93
N MET A 149 1.31 2.50 12.07
CA MET A 149 0.76 3.29 10.98
C MET A 149 0.03 2.42 9.96
N LEU A 150 0.59 1.26 9.60
CA LEU A 150 -0.06 0.31 8.70
C LEU A 150 -1.39 -0.22 9.26
N LEU A 151 -1.46 -0.52 10.57
CA LEU A 151 -2.72 -0.88 11.24
C LEU A 151 -3.75 0.25 11.17
N ILE A 152 -3.34 1.48 11.43
CA ILE A 152 -4.25 2.64 11.38
C ILE A 152 -4.77 2.83 9.95
N MET A 153 -3.88 2.72 8.95
CA MET A 153 -4.30 2.78 7.54
C MET A 153 -5.27 1.65 7.20
N GLY A 154 -4.93 0.41 7.56
CA GLY A 154 -5.75 -0.77 7.28
C GLY A 154 -7.15 -0.63 7.88
N PHE A 155 -7.21 -0.20 9.14
CA PHE A 155 -8.45 0.11 9.83
C PHE A 155 -9.26 1.23 9.16
N ILE A 156 -8.64 2.35 8.76
CA ILE A 156 -9.34 3.43 8.05
C ILE A 156 -9.91 2.93 6.72
N PHE A 157 -9.13 2.14 5.97
CA PHE A 157 -9.60 1.53 4.73
C PHE A 157 -10.84 0.65 4.95
N GLN A 158 -10.80 -0.22 5.97
CA GLN A 158 -11.94 -1.08 6.30
C GLN A 158 -13.16 -0.29 6.78
N LEU A 159 -12.96 0.77 7.58
CA LEU A 159 -14.05 1.68 7.96
C LEU A 159 -14.69 2.34 6.76
N VAL A 160 -13.88 2.92 5.86
CA VAL A 160 -14.39 3.56 4.64
C VAL A 160 -15.14 2.53 3.78
N ALA A 161 -14.60 1.31 3.64
CA ALA A 161 -15.29 0.24 2.93
C ALA A 161 -16.65 -0.10 3.57
N ALA A 162 -16.71 -0.25 4.89
CA ALA A 162 -17.94 -0.53 5.61
C ALA A 162 -18.98 0.61 5.48
N PHE A 163 -18.54 1.87 5.50
CA PHE A 163 -19.43 3.01 5.24
C PHE A 163 -19.98 3.00 3.82
N ILE A 164 -19.15 2.68 2.81
CA ILE A 164 -19.60 2.59 1.43
C ILE A 164 -20.62 1.46 1.27
N ASP A 165 -20.35 0.30 1.85
CA ASP A 165 -21.24 -0.87 1.85
C ASP A 165 -22.62 -0.50 2.43
N LEU A 166 -22.63 0.13 3.61
CA LEU A 166 -23.85 0.59 4.29
C LEU A 166 -24.66 1.59 3.46
N ILE A 167 -24.00 2.49 2.74
CA ILE A 167 -24.66 3.51 1.90
C ILE A 167 -25.11 2.90 0.57
N SER A 168 -24.39 1.92 0.02
CA SER A 168 -24.75 1.28 -1.25
C SER A 168 -25.94 0.32 -1.14
N ASP A 169 -26.20 -0.20 0.07
CA ASP A 169 -27.34 -1.06 0.38
C ASP A 169 -28.58 -0.28 0.89
N ALA A 170 -28.50 1.05 0.98
CA ALA A 170 -29.59 1.95 1.42
C ALA A 170 -30.26 2.66 0.23
#